data_AF-A0A3B8ZEN0-F1
#
_entry.id   AF-A0A3B8ZEN0-F1
#
_cell.length_a   1.000
_cell.length_b   1.000
_cell.length_c   1.000
_cell.angle_alpha   90.00
_cell.angle_beta   90.00
_cell.angle_gamma   90.00
#
_symmetry.space_group_name_H-M   'P 1'
#
loop_
_entity.id
_entity.type
_entity.pdbx_description
1 polymer ?
#
loop_
_entity_poly.entity_id
_entity_poly.type
_entity_poly.pdbx_seq_one_letter_code
_entity_poly.pdbx_strand_id
1 'polypeptide(L)'
;MRRKSLEMPPETPLSATQVDILQKWLSQGAPWPKQPASDQDTQNWQQQRIASHWAWHPIETTHSTLAHGHDWCQSLVDSFVFQTMQQNQLTPAPAASPGELLRRLHFDLTGLPPSAQQQQQFQTVLESKGFLSAYRQQVDLLLASPQFGVQWGRHWLD
;
A
#
# COMPACT_ATOMS: atom_id res chain seq x y z
N MET A 1 5.95 -0.05 30.94
CA MET A 1 4.88 0.97 30.71
C MET A 1 4.26 0.90 29.30
N ARG A 2 2.97 0.50 29.16
CA ARG A 2 2.20 0.64 27.90
C ARG A 2 1.86 2.11 27.67
N ARG A 3 2.34 2.75 26.59
CA ARG A 3 1.70 4.00 26.11
C ARG A 3 0.34 3.60 25.55
N LYS A 4 -0.73 3.90 26.29
CA LYS A 4 -2.11 3.49 25.99
C LYS A 4 -2.76 4.26 24.83
N SER A 5 -2.07 5.19 24.20
CA SER A 5 -2.58 5.96 23.07
C SER A 5 -1.42 6.78 22.49
N LEU A 6 -1.29 6.84 21.16
CA LEU A 6 -0.70 8.00 20.52
C LEU A 6 -1.72 9.13 20.66
N GLU A 7 -1.80 9.74 21.82
CA GLU A 7 -2.54 10.98 21.99
C GLU A 7 -1.74 12.10 21.32
N MET A 8 -2.43 12.91 20.52
CA MET A 8 -1.95 14.24 20.14
C MET A 8 -1.48 14.97 21.40
N PRO A 9 -0.43 15.82 21.32
CA PRO A 9 -0.04 16.63 22.46
C PRO A 9 -1.26 17.36 23.01
N PRO A 10 -1.37 17.51 24.34
CA PRO A 10 -2.55 18.08 24.98
C PRO A 10 -2.89 19.43 24.35
N GLU A 11 -4.17 19.64 24.03
CA GLU A 11 -4.72 20.92 23.55
C GLU A 11 -4.49 22.06 24.56
N THR A 12 -4.25 21.70 25.82
CA THR A 12 -3.97 22.65 26.89
C THR A 12 -2.46 22.91 27.02
N PRO A 13 -2.05 24.19 27.18
CA PRO A 13 -0.66 24.53 27.45
C PRO A 13 -0.14 23.78 28.67
N LEU A 14 1.15 23.43 28.64
CA LEU A 14 1.84 22.90 29.81
C LEU A 14 1.63 23.82 31.02
N SER A 15 1.41 23.23 32.18
CA SER A 15 1.30 23.99 33.43
C SER A 15 2.60 24.76 33.72
N ALA A 16 2.50 25.88 34.43
CA ALA A 16 3.66 26.69 34.81
C ALA A 16 4.75 25.84 35.50
N THR A 17 4.35 24.88 36.33
CA THR A 17 5.27 23.94 37.00
C THR A 17 6.00 23.03 36.03
N GLN A 18 5.33 22.53 34.99
CA GLN A 18 5.98 21.70 33.96
C GLN A 18 6.94 22.51 33.10
N VAL A 19 6.57 23.75 32.76
CA VAL A 19 7.44 24.68 32.04
C VAL A 19 8.69 24.99 32.85
N ASP A 20 8.55 25.27 34.15
CA ASP A 20 9.68 25.55 35.04
C ASP A 20 10.65 24.36 35.16
N ILE A 21 10.11 23.13 35.27
CA ILE A 21 10.91 21.91 35.26
C ILE A 21 11.72 21.78 33.96
N LEU A 22 11.11 22.04 32.81
CA LEU A 22 11.79 21.96 31.51
C LEU A 22 12.83 23.07 31.34
N GLN A 23 12.54 24.30 31.77
CA GLN A 23 13.49 25.42 31.77
C GLN A 23 14.71 25.14 32.66
N LYS A 24 14.48 24.55 33.84
CA LYS A 24 15.54 24.12 34.75
C LYS A 24 16.41 23.02 34.15
N TRP A 25 15.82 22.06 33.45
CA TRP A 25 16.57 21.02 32.75
C TRP A 25 17.38 21.58 31.56
N LEU A 26 16.82 22.52 30.80
CA LEU A 26 17.53 23.21 29.71
C LEU A 26 18.72 24.03 30.22
N SER A 27 18.55 24.79 31.31
CA SER A 27 19.63 25.56 31.93
C SER A 27 20.74 24.70 32.52
N GLN A 28 20.46 23.44 32.85
CA GLN A 28 21.47 22.43 33.22
C GLN A 28 22.24 21.85 32.01
N GLY A 29 21.98 22.36 30.80
CA GLY A 29 22.61 21.88 29.57
C GLY A 29 21.91 20.66 28.96
N ALA A 30 20.62 20.48 29.25
CA ALA A 30 19.82 19.35 28.77
C ALA A 30 20.51 17.99 29.00
N PRO A 31 20.94 17.67 30.24
CA PRO A 31 21.70 16.47 30.51
C PRO A 31 20.86 15.24 30.15
N TRP A 32 21.28 14.57 29.09
CA TRP A 32 20.70 13.30 28.66
C TRP A 32 21.47 12.15 29.32
N PRO A 33 20.80 11.22 30.01
CA PRO A 33 21.52 10.10 30.62
C PRO A 33 22.14 9.23 29.52
N LYS A 34 23.44 8.92 29.66
CA LYS A 34 24.19 8.11 28.67
C LYS A 34 23.62 6.69 28.51
N GLN A 35 22.87 6.25 29.50
CA GLN A 35 22.13 5.01 29.50
C GLN A 35 20.74 5.33 30.03
N PRO A 36 19.64 4.98 29.33
CA PRO A 36 18.33 5.09 29.94
C PRO A 36 18.34 4.29 31.25
N ALA A 37 17.62 4.76 32.27
CA ALA A 37 17.40 3.97 33.48
C ALA A 37 17.02 2.54 33.06
N SER A 38 17.67 1.53 33.65
CA SER A 38 17.54 0.15 33.21
C SER A 38 16.14 -0.38 33.46
N ASP A 39 15.23 -0.09 32.55
CA ASP A 39 13.91 -0.67 32.55
C ASP A 39 14.07 -2.06 31.93
N GLN A 40 14.09 -3.10 32.76
CA GLN A 40 13.88 -4.48 32.30
C GLN A 40 12.60 -4.56 31.44
N ASP A 41 11.62 -3.68 31.71
CA ASP A 41 10.46 -3.37 30.89
C ASP A 41 10.80 -3.00 29.44
N THR A 42 11.88 -2.24 29.21
CA THR A 42 12.32 -1.80 27.87
C THR A 42 12.83 -2.95 27.02
N GLN A 43 13.65 -3.81 27.63
CA GLN A 43 14.25 -4.94 26.93
C GLN A 43 13.19 -6.03 26.64
N ASN A 44 12.26 -6.24 27.58
CA ASN A 44 11.17 -7.20 27.43
C ASN A 44 10.18 -6.78 26.32
N TRP A 45 9.82 -5.48 26.19
CA TRP A 45 8.93 -5.06 25.09
C TRP A 45 9.57 -5.20 23.72
N GLN A 46 10.88 -4.93 23.60
CA GLN A 46 11.59 -5.08 22.33
C GLN A 46 11.60 -6.54 21.90
N GLN A 47 11.94 -7.44 22.81
CA GLN A 47 11.96 -8.87 22.56
C GLN A 47 10.56 -9.40 22.20
N GLN A 48 9.52 -8.95 22.90
CA GLN A 48 8.13 -9.31 22.58
C GLN A 48 7.70 -8.80 21.19
N ARG A 49 8.08 -7.59 20.79
CA ARG A 49 7.77 -7.06 19.44
C ARG A 49 8.50 -7.80 18.34
N ILE A 50 9.80 -8.06 18.52
CA ILE A 50 10.58 -8.85 17.57
C ILE A 50 9.98 -10.25 17.44
N ALA A 51 9.56 -10.87 18.54
CA ALA A 51 8.96 -12.20 18.54
C ALA A 51 7.55 -12.24 17.93
N SER A 52 6.78 -11.14 17.94
CA SER A 52 5.37 -11.13 17.50
C SER A 52 5.13 -10.52 16.12
N HIS A 53 5.99 -9.62 15.65
CA HIS A 53 5.70 -8.82 14.49
C HIS A 53 6.35 -9.39 13.23
N TRP A 54 5.52 -9.64 12.22
CA TRP A 54 5.84 -10.37 10.99
C TRP A 54 7.14 -9.92 10.29
N ALA A 55 7.46 -8.62 10.30
CA ALA A 55 8.65 -8.08 9.65
C ALA A 55 9.99 -8.58 10.23
N TRP A 56 10.00 -9.12 11.46
CA TRP A 56 11.19 -9.70 12.09
C TRP A 56 11.27 -11.22 11.96
N HIS A 57 10.29 -11.85 11.33
CA HIS A 57 10.32 -13.27 11.02
C HIS A 57 10.80 -13.50 9.59
N PRO A 58 11.57 -14.57 9.33
CA PRO A 58 11.92 -14.93 7.98
C PRO A 58 10.65 -15.22 7.16
N ILE A 59 10.65 -14.82 5.89
CA ILE A 59 9.55 -15.14 4.99
C ILE A 59 9.60 -16.64 4.72
N GLU A 60 8.63 -17.37 5.27
CA GLU A 60 8.42 -18.77 4.91
C GLU A 60 7.80 -18.82 3.52
N THR A 61 8.54 -19.35 2.54
CA THR A 61 7.98 -19.63 1.23
C THR A 61 7.03 -20.82 1.34
N THR A 62 5.77 -20.54 1.63
CA THR A 62 4.70 -21.53 1.49
C THR A 62 4.56 -21.85 0.01
N HIS A 63 5.05 -23.02 -0.40
CA HIS A 63 4.71 -23.57 -1.70
C HIS A 63 3.22 -23.88 -1.67
N SER A 64 2.41 -23.01 -2.26
CA SER A 64 1.01 -23.35 -2.51
C SER A 64 0.99 -24.60 -3.37
N THR A 65 0.42 -25.69 -2.84
CA THR A 65 0.21 -26.94 -3.58
C THR A 65 -0.75 -26.74 -4.75
N LEU A 66 -1.41 -25.57 -4.82
CA LEU A 66 -2.27 -25.11 -5.91
C LEU A 66 -1.50 -24.43 -7.04
N ALA A 67 -0.17 -24.50 -7.06
CA ALA A 67 0.65 -24.03 -8.19
C ALA A 67 0.28 -24.73 -9.53
N HIS A 68 -0.64 -25.70 -9.53
CA HIS A 68 -1.10 -26.39 -10.72
C HIS A 68 -2.63 -26.28 -10.84
N GLY A 69 -3.12 -25.52 -11.83
CA GLY A 69 -4.22 -26.05 -12.65
C GLY A 69 -5.47 -25.20 -12.87
N HIS A 70 -5.49 -23.88 -12.64
CA HIS A 70 -6.61 -23.06 -13.12
C HIS A 70 -6.12 -21.85 -13.90
N ASP A 71 -6.58 -21.69 -15.15
CA ASP A 71 -6.14 -20.65 -16.10
C ASP A 71 -6.37 -19.21 -15.60
N TRP A 72 -7.25 -19.05 -14.60
CA TRP A 72 -7.48 -17.76 -13.94
C TRP A 72 -6.29 -17.30 -13.08
N CYS A 73 -5.51 -18.22 -12.52
CA CYS A 73 -4.40 -17.88 -11.63
C CYS A 73 -3.17 -17.45 -12.45
N GLN A 74 -2.88 -16.15 -12.50
CA GLN A 74 -1.76 -15.59 -13.26
C GLN A 74 -0.49 -15.40 -12.39
N SER A 75 -0.64 -15.45 -11.07
CA SER A 75 0.41 -15.30 -10.09
C SER A 75 0.21 -16.23 -8.88
N LEU A 76 1.24 -16.38 -8.05
CA LEU A 76 1.14 -17.13 -6.79
C LEU A 76 0.10 -16.53 -5.83
N VAL A 77 -0.08 -15.21 -5.87
CA VAL A 77 -1.09 -14.52 -5.05
C VAL A 77 -2.49 -14.98 -5.46
N ASP A 78 -2.74 -15.11 -6.77
CA ASP A 78 -4.03 -15.56 -7.29
C ASP A 78 -4.35 -16.99 -6.84
N SER A 79 -3.34 -17.85 -6.69
CA SER A 79 -3.54 -19.21 -6.16
C SER A 79 -4.09 -19.20 -4.73
N PHE A 80 -3.63 -18.29 -3.87
CA PHE A 80 -4.17 -18.15 -2.51
C PHE A 80 -5.61 -17.61 -2.52
N VAL A 81 -5.90 -16.63 -3.38
CA VAL A 81 -7.26 -16.09 -3.53
C VAL A 81 -8.20 -17.19 -4.04
N PHE A 82 -7.78 -17.92 -5.07
CA PHE A 82 -8.56 -19.01 -5.66
C PHE A 82 -8.84 -20.12 -4.62
N GLN A 83 -7.86 -20.45 -3.78
CA GLN A 83 -8.05 -21.39 -2.67
C GLN A 83 -9.20 -20.96 -1.75
N THR A 84 -9.18 -19.71 -1.32
CA THR A 84 -10.23 -19.15 -0.46
C THR A 84 -11.57 -19.12 -1.20
N MET A 85 -11.60 -18.78 -2.48
CA MET A 85 -12.82 -18.82 -3.29
C MET A 85 -13.41 -20.23 -3.35
N GLN A 86 -12.60 -21.26 -3.61
CA GLN A 86 -13.05 -22.65 -3.64
C GLN A 86 -13.62 -23.12 -2.29
N GLN A 87 -12.96 -22.77 -1.18
CA GLN A 87 -13.46 -23.06 0.17
C GLN A 87 -14.83 -22.43 0.44
N ASN A 88 -15.06 -21.25 -0.11
CA ASN A 88 -16.33 -20.52 -0.02
C ASN A 88 -17.30 -20.84 -1.16
N GLN A 89 -17.02 -21.85 -2.00
CA GLN A 89 -17.86 -22.26 -3.14
C GLN A 89 -18.12 -21.12 -4.15
N LEU A 90 -17.15 -20.21 -4.30
CA LEU A 90 -17.17 -19.12 -5.26
C LEU A 90 -16.37 -19.48 -6.50
N THR A 91 -16.82 -18.97 -7.65
CA THR A 91 -16.09 -19.07 -8.92
C THR A 91 -15.57 -17.70 -9.34
N PRO A 92 -14.39 -17.63 -9.99
CA PRO A 92 -13.88 -16.37 -10.50
C PRO A 92 -14.80 -15.74 -11.54
N ALA A 93 -14.92 -14.41 -11.50
CA ALA A 93 -15.61 -13.66 -12.53
C ALA A 93 -14.84 -13.77 -13.87
N PRO A 94 -15.55 -13.75 -15.01
CA PRO A 94 -14.89 -13.73 -16.32
C PRO A 94 -14.03 -12.48 -16.48
N ALA A 95 -12.95 -12.61 -17.25
CA ALA A 95 -12.12 -11.47 -17.59
C ALA A 95 -12.94 -10.43 -18.39
N ALA A 96 -12.76 -9.16 -18.05
CA ALA A 96 -13.37 -8.07 -18.82
C ALA A 96 -12.77 -8.01 -20.23
N SER A 97 -13.56 -7.57 -21.20
CA SER A 97 -13.10 -7.42 -22.58
C SER A 97 -11.98 -6.36 -22.68
N PRO A 98 -11.11 -6.42 -23.70
CA PRO A 98 -10.05 -5.43 -23.88
C PRO A 98 -10.55 -3.98 -23.92
N GLY A 99 -11.70 -3.74 -24.55
CA GLY A 99 -12.32 -2.41 -24.61
C GLY A 99 -12.85 -1.92 -23.25
N GLU A 100 -13.41 -2.81 -22.43
CA GLU A 100 -13.83 -2.46 -21.07
C GLU A 100 -12.63 -2.12 -20.18
N LEU A 101 -11.56 -2.90 -20.29
CA LEU A 101 -10.32 -2.66 -19.55
C LEU A 101 -9.67 -1.35 -19.98
N LEU A 102 -9.64 -1.05 -21.28
CA LEU A 102 -9.18 0.24 -21.80
C LEU A 102 -9.98 1.40 -21.20
N ARG A 103 -11.31 1.28 -21.19
CA ARG A 103 -12.19 2.32 -20.63
C ARG A 103 -11.95 2.53 -19.14
N ARG A 104 -11.88 1.44 -18.35
CA ARG A 104 -11.60 1.50 -16.90
C ARG A 104 -10.27 2.17 -16.63
N LEU A 105 -9.22 1.73 -17.33
CA LEU A 105 -7.88 2.29 -17.20
C LEU A 105 -7.84 3.81 -17.44
N HIS A 106 -8.53 4.28 -18.47
CA HIS A 106 -8.64 5.71 -18.79
C HIS A 106 -9.33 6.50 -17.68
N PHE A 107 -10.45 6.01 -17.15
CA PHE A 107 -11.15 6.65 -16.04
C PHE A 107 -10.32 6.63 -14.75
N ASP A 108 -9.68 5.52 -14.44
CA ASP A 108 -8.90 5.36 -13.22
C ASP A 108 -7.68 6.29 -13.22
N LEU A 109 -6.98 6.37 -14.36
CA LEU A 109 -5.73 7.15 -14.44
C LEU A 109 -5.95 8.62 -14.78
N THR A 110 -6.96 8.96 -15.57
CA THR A 110 -7.12 10.34 -16.07
C THR A 110 -8.49 10.95 -15.79
N GLY A 111 -9.45 10.17 -15.30
CA GLY A 111 -10.83 10.62 -15.07
C GLY A 111 -11.65 10.84 -16.35
N LEU A 112 -11.08 10.56 -17.53
CA LEU A 112 -11.69 10.78 -18.83
C LEU A 112 -11.87 9.45 -19.57
N PRO A 113 -12.84 9.33 -20.51
CA PRO A 113 -12.96 8.17 -21.38
C PRO A 113 -11.91 8.19 -22.51
N PRO A 114 -11.56 7.03 -23.09
CA PRO A 114 -10.68 6.96 -24.25
C PRO A 114 -11.35 7.58 -25.49
N SER A 115 -10.62 8.40 -26.23
CA SER A 115 -11.05 8.91 -27.54
C SER A 115 -11.13 7.80 -28.60
N ALA A 116 -11.88 8.03 -29.68
CA ALA A 116 -12.00 7.08 -30.78
C ALA A 116 -10.62 6.72 -31.39
N GLN A 117 -9.73 7.70 -31.52
CA GLN A 117 -8.36 7.46 -32.01
C GLN A 117 -7.56 6.57 -31.06
N GLN A 118 -7.65 6.79 -29.75
CA GLN A 118 -6.96 5.96 -28.77
C GLN A 118 -7.51 4.53 -28.75
N GLN A 119 -8.82 4.35 -28.93
CA GLN A 119 -9.43 3.02 -29.08
C GLN A 119 -8.89 2.28 -30.31
N GLN A 120 -8.81 2.97 -31.46
CA GLN A 120 -8.25 2.40 -32.68
C GLN A 120 -6.76 2.04 -32.52
N GLN A 121 -5.95 2.92 -31.92
CA GLN A 121 -4.54 2.64 -31.65
C GLN A 121 -4.37 1.43 -30.74
N PHE A 122 -5.15 1.35 -29.66
CA PHE A 122 -5.14 0.21 -28.76
C PHE A 122 -5.51 -1.08 -29.50
N GLN A 123 -6.55 -1.05 -30.33
CA GLN A 123 -6.97 -2.20 -31.14
C GLN A 123 -5.87 -2.66 -32.12
N THR A 124 -5.18 -1.73 -32.79
CA THR A 124 -4.06 -2.05 -33.68
C THR A 124 -2.92 -2.75 -32.94
N VAL A 125 -2.56 -2.27 -31.74
CA VAL A 125 -1.50 -2.90 -30.92
C VAL A 125 -1.98 -4.25 -30.39
N LEU A 126 -3.25 -4.37 -30.00
CA LEU A 126 -3.86 -5.60 -29.53
C LEU A 126 -3.79 -6.70 -30.59
N GLU A 127 -4.17 -6.37 -31.83
CA GLU A 127 -4.14 -7.30 -32.97
C GLU A 127 -2.73 -7.70 -33.38
N SER A 128 -1.77 -6.76 -33.33
CA SER A 128 -0.41 -7.00 -33.81
C SER A 128 0.55 -7.58 -32.77
N LYS A 129 0.40 -7.25 -31.49
CA LYS A 129 1.35 -7.58 -30.41
C LYS A 129 0.72 -8.28 -29.21
N GLY A 130 -0.59 -8.51 -29.23
CA GLY A 130 -1.34 -9.15 -28.15
C GLY A 130 -1.71 -8.23 -27.00
N PHE A 131 -2.58 -8.73 -26.13
CA PHE A 131 -3.23 -7.96 -25.07
C PHE A 131 -2.25 -7.35 -24.06
N LEU A 132 -1.29 -8.13 -23.55
CA LEU A 132 -0.36 -7.63 -22.52
C LEU A 132 0.50 -6.46 -23.03
N SER A 133 0.93 -6.51 -24.30
CA SER A 133 1.70 -5.44 -24.93
C SER A 133 0.86 -4.16 -25.09
N ALA A 134 -0.38 -4.31 -25.59
CA ALA A 134 -1.30 -3.19 -25.77
C ALA A 134 -1.67 -2.54 -24.42
N TYR A 135 -1.95 -3.35 -23.41
CA TYR A 135 -2.32 -2.87 -22.08
C TYR A 135 -1.17 -2.11 -21.41
N ARG A 136 0.05 -2.67 -21.39
CA ARG A 136 1.23 -2.01 -20.81
C ARG A 136 1.55 -0.69 -21.52
N GLN A 137 1.56 -0.70 -22.85
CA GLN A 137 1.79 0.52 -23.62
C GLN A 137 0.76 1.60 -23.27
N GLN A 138 -0.51 1.24 -23.13
CA GLN A 138 -1.55 2.19 -22.77
C GLN A 138 -1.38 2.73 -21.35
N VAL A 139 -1.01 1.88 -20.38
CA VAL A 139 -0.68 2.30 -19.00
C VAL A 139 0.42 3.35 -19.02
N ASP A 140 1.54 3.07 -19.71
CA ASP A 140 2.70 3.97 -19.77
C ASP A 140 2.31 5.33 -20.38
N LEU A 141 1.53 5.33 -21.47
CA LEU A 141 1.05 6.55 -22.11
C LEU A 141 0.17 7.40 -21.19
N LEU A 142 -0.71 6.77 -20.41
CA LEU A 142 -1.60 7.47 -19.49
C LEU A 142 -0.87 8.02 -18.28
N LEU A 143 0.04 7.24 -17.68
CA LEU A 143 0.88 7.69 -16.56
C LEU A 143 1.78 8.87 -16.95
N ALA A 144 2.27 8.90 -18.20
CA ALA A 144 3.06 10.00 -18.72
C ALA A 144 2.23 11.25 -19.09
N SER A 145 0.90 11.15 -19.10
CA SER A 145 0.03 12.25 -19.51
C SER A 145 -0.12 13.32 -18.41
N PRO A 146 -0.23 14.62 -18.76
CA PRO A 146 -0.52 15.67 -17.77
C PRO A 146 -1.84 15.44 -17.02
N GLN A 147 -2.83 14.81 -17.68
CA GLN A 147 -4.15 14.54 -17.10
C GLN A 147 -4.08 13.59 -15.91
N PHE A 148 -3.11 12.67 -15.90
CA PHE A 148 -2.87 11.81 -14.74
C PHE A 148 -2.50 12.64 -13.50
N GLY A 149 -1.58 13.59 -13.65
CA GLY A 149 -1.21 14.51 -12.55
C GLY A 149 -2.40 15.33 -12.04
N VAL A 150 -3.25 15.82 -12.96
CA VAL A 150 -4.47 16.55 -12.62
C VAL A 150 -5.45 15.67 -11.83
N GLN A 151 -5.70 14.45 -12.29
CA GLN A 151 -6.64 13.52 -11.64
C GLN A 151 -6.18 13.16 -10.23
N TRP A 152 -4.89 12.88 -10.03
CA TRP A 152 -4.36 12.58 -8.69
C TRP A 152 -4.27 13.80 -7.77
N GLY A 153 -4.02 14.99 -8.32
CA GLY A 153 -4.00 16.23 -7.57
C GLY A 153 -5.33 16.54 -6.87
N ARG A 154 -6.46 16.07 -7.41
CA ARG A 154 -7.79 16.24 -6.80
C ARG A 154 -7.89 15.65 -5.39
N HIS A 155 -7.22 14.52 -5.13
CA HIS A 155 -7.24 13.89 -3.79
C HIS A 155 -6.52 14.69 -2.71
N TRP A 156 -5.72 15.69 -3.10
CA TRP A 156 -4.97 16.55 -2.18
C TRP A 156 -5.60 17.94 -2.02
N LEU A 157 -6.49 18.31 -2.94
CA LEU A 157 -7.14 19.63 -2.99
C LEU A 157 -8.57 19.61 -2.44
N ASP A 158 -9.04 18.44 -2.00
CA ASP A 158 -10.31 18.20 -1.31
C ASP A 158 -10.00 17.87 0.17
#